data_AF-A0A938N517-F1
#
_entry.id   AF-A0A938N517-F1
#
_cell.length_a   1.000
_cell.length_b   1.000
_cell.length_c   1.000
_cell.angle_alpha   90.00
_cell.angle_beta   90.00
_cell.angle_gamma   90.00
#
_symmetry.space_group_name_H-M   'P 1'
#
loop_
_entity.id
_entity.type
_entity.pdbx_description
1 polymer ?
#
loop_
_entity_poly.entity_id
_entity_poly.type
_entity_poly.pdbx_seq_one_letter_code
_entity_poly.pdbx_strand_id
1 'polypeptide(L)'
;MMNPPPNAAFGERRLTCQGEDRVTDKRLAPSDPIRFIQDCIRRGHVLWTYQVNMRLVGRFIPRTTILGAVETLELVEAYPEDKCLPSYLVLGGAGADALHVLVAVDVEGDNVRVVTAYRPDSSEWQDDWKTRRPKQ
;
A
#
# COMPACT_ATOMS: atom_id res chain seq x y z
N MET A 1 -4.92 5.04 -17.48
CA MET A 1 -3.73 4.64 -16.70
C MET A 1 -3.73 5.42 -15.41
N MET A 2 -4.00 4.78 -14.26
CA MET A 2 -3.89 5.41 -12.95
C MET A 2 -2.80 4.68 -12.18
N ASN A 3 -1.57 5.17 -12.32
CA ASN A 3 -0.51 4.97 -11.34
C ASN A 3 -1.01 5.33 -9.95
N PRO A 4 -0.57 4.65 -8.87
CA PRO A 4 -0.73 5.24 -7.53
C PRO A 4 -0.14 6.67 -7.58
N PRO A 5 -0.87 7.67 -7.06
CA PRO A 5 -0.47 9.06 -7.23
C PRO A 5 0.91 9.30 -6.59
N PRO A 6 1.75 10.18 -7.17
CA PRO A 6 2.80 10.82 -6.39
C PRO A 6 2.08 11.65 -5.34
N ASN A 7 2.21 11.28 -4.06
CA ASN A 7 1.80 12.05 -2.88
C ASN A 7 0.51 12.88 -3.07
N ALA A 8 -0.65 12.28 -2.82
CA ALA A 8 -1.90 13.01 -2.80
C ALA A 8 -1.89 14.02 -1.63
N ALA A 9 -1.53 15.27 -1.94
CA ALA A 9 -1.74 16.43 -1.10
C ALA A 9 -3.23 16.52 -0.74
N PHE A 10 -3.59 15.99 0.42
CA PHE A 10 -4.91 16.18 1.02
C PHE A 10 -5.05 17.65 1.42
N GLY A 11 -5.99 18.34 0.77
CA GLY A 11 -6.16 19.78 0.74
C GLY A 11 -6.21 20.48 2.09
N GLU A 12 -5.70 21.71 2.06
CA GLU A 12 -5.79 22.70 3.13
C GLU A 12 -7.25 23.03 3.44
N ARG A 13 -7.70 22.67 4.65
CA ARG A 13 -8.73 23.44 5.34
C ARG A 13 -8.08 24.19 6.47
N ARG A 14 -7.95 25.50 6.27
CA ARG A 14 -7.55 26.48 7.26
C ARG A 14 -8.62 26.51 8.36
N LEU A 15 -8.34 25.86 9.48
CA LEU A 15 -9.01 26.11 10.76
C LEU A 15 -7.93 26.63 11.70
N THR A 16 -7.97 27.93 11.95
CA THR A 16 -7.16 28.56 13.00
C THR A 16 -7.81 28.26 14.34
N CYS A 17 -7.17 27.42 15.15
CA CYS A 17 -7.32 27.44 16.60
C CYS A 17 -5.92 27.23 17.17
N GLN A 18 -5.44 28.21 17.94
CA GLN A 18 -4.17 28.13 18.65
C GLN A 18 -4.23 26.98 19.66
N GLY A 19 -3.20 26.15 19.65
CA GLY A 19 -3.01 25.03 20.56
C GLY A 19 -1.66 24.39 20.24
N GLU A 20 -0.65 24.76 21.01
CA GLU A 20 0.66 24.12 20.98
C GLU A 20 0.52 22.70 21.52
N ASP A 21 0.71 21.71 20.67
CA ASP A 21 1.22 20.39 21.06
C ASP A 21 1.98 19.84 19.84
N ARG A 22 3.31 19.91 19.92
CA ARG A 22 4.19 19.24 18.95
C ARG A 22 4.13 17.74 19.22
N VAL A 23 3.10 17.07 18.74
CA VAL A 23 3.14 15.61 18.62
C VAL A 23 3.99 15.32 17.38
N THR A 24 5.28 15.08 17.57
CA THR A 24 6.09 14.35 16.59
C THR A 24 5.58 12.91 16.55
N ASP A 25 4.42 12.70 15.94
CA ASP A 25 3.88 11.38 15.63
C ASP A 25 4.62 10.84 14.41
N LYS A 26 5.92 10.54 14.57
CA LYS A 26 6.62 9.70 13.60
C LYS A 26 6.11 8.29 13.82
N ARG A 27 5.05 7.94 13.09
CA ARG A 27 4.45 6.61 13.15
C ARG A 27 5.51 5.56 12.82
N LEU A 28 5.52 4.50 13.63
CA LEU A 28 6.55 3.48 13.61
C LEU A 28 6.48 2.67 12.31
N ALA A 29 7.60 2.62 11.59
CA ALA A 29 7.81 1.67 10.51
C ALA A 29 8.28 0.32 11.09
N PRO A 30 7.73 -0.82 10.64
CA PRO A 30 8.20 -2.13 11.07
C PRO A 30 9.65 -2.39 10.60
N SER A 31 10.43 -3.12 11.41
CA SER A 31 11.78 -3.55 11.04
C SER A 31 11.79 -4.54 9.87
N ASP A 32 10.76 -5.39 9.78
CA ASP A 32 10.48 -6.29 8.66
C ASP A 32 9.05 -6.04 8.15
N PRO A 33 8.89 -5.15 7.16
CA PRO A 33 7.58 -4.80 6.63
C PRO A 33 6.85 -5.98 6.01
N ILE A 34 7.56 -6.87 5.32
CA ILE A 34 6.93 -8.01 4.63
C ILE A 34 6.37 -8.98 5.66
N ARG A 35 7.17 -9.36 6.65
CA ARG A 35 6.68 -10.24 7.71
C ARG A 35 5.51 -9.63 8.46
N PHE A 36 5.58 -8.34 8.80
CA PHE A 36 4.48 -7.65 9.48
C PHE A 36 3.19 -7.67 8.64
N ILE A 37 3.28 -7.36 7.34
CA ILE A 37 2.13 -7.37 6.42
C ILE A 37 1.56 -8.79 6.30
N GLN A 38 2.41 -9.80 6.14
CA GLN A 38 1.98 -11.19 6.07
C GLN A 38 1.25 -11.62 7.34
N ASP A 39 1.81 -11.33 8.52
CA ASP A 39 1.23 -11.70 9.81
C ASP A 39 -0.11 -11.01 10.04
N CYS A 40 -0.26 -9.74 9.63
CA CYS A 40 -1.57 -9.05 9.69
C CYS A 40 -2.58 -9.69 8.73
N ILE A 41 -2.18 -10.04 7.51
CA ILE A 41 -3.08 -10.70 6.55
C ILE A 41 -3.52 -12.07 7.05
N ARG A 42 -2.59 -12.89 7.56
CA ARG A 42 -2.89 -14.23 8.12
C ARG A 42 -3.86 -14.17 9.30
N ARG A 43 -3.70 -13.17 10.17
CA ARG A 43 -4.59 -12.94 11.33
C ARG A 43 -5.90 -12.25 10.95
N GLY A 44 -6.07 -11.82 9.70
CA GLY A 44 -7.26 -11.09 9.24
C GLY A 44 -7.30 -9.63 9.70
N HIS A 45 -6.19 -9.07 10.19
CA HIS A 45 -6.06 -7.67 10.62
C HIS A 45 -5.88 -6.75 9.40
N VAL A 46 -6.79 -6.86 8.43
CA VAL A 46 -6.77 -6.11 7.17
C VAL A 46 -7.97 -5.18 7.07
N LEU A 47 -7.70 -3.89 6.95
CA LEU A 47 -8.72 -2.86 6.81
C LEU A 47 -8.98 -2.53 5.34
N TRP A 48 -10.27 -2.54 4.97
CA TRP A 48 -10.75 -2.25 3.62
C TRP A 48 -11.66 -1.04 3.65
N THR A 49 -11.21 0.11 3.13
CA THR A 49 -12.08 1.28 3.02
C THR A 49 -13.06 1.12 1.85
N TYR A 50 -14.16 1.87 1.88
CA TYR A 50 -15.14 1.89 0.78
C TYR A 50 -14.48 2.23 -0.57
N GLN A 51 -13.64 3.26 -0.60
CA GLN A 51 -12.93 3.70 -1.82
C GLN A 51 -12.03 2.59 -2.38
N VAL A 52 -11.36 1.84 -1.52
CA VAL A 52 -10.52 0.71 -1.91
C VAL A 52 -11.37 -0.39 -2.54
N ASN A 53 -12.49 -0.75 -1.91
CA ASN A 53 -13.40 -1.76 -2.47
C ASN A 53 -13.91 -1.37 -3.86
N MET A 54 -14.28 -0.11 -4.05
CA MET A 54 -14.75 0.37 -5.35
C MET A 54 -13.64 0.30 -6.41
N ARG A 55 -12.39 0.63 -6.05
CA ARG A 55 -11.23 0.49 -6.95
C ARG A 55 -10.93 -0.97 -7.30
N LEU A 56 -11.05 -1.87 -6.34
CA LEU A 56 -10.82 -3.31 -6.55
C LEU A 56 -11.88 -3.91 -7.50
N VAL A 57 -13.16 -3.58 -7.28
CA VAL A 57 -14.26 -3.99 -8.16
C VAL A 57 -14.03 -3.46 -9.59
N GLY A 58 -13.69 -2.17 -9.74
CA GLY A 58 -13.43 -1.57 -11.06
C GLY A 58 -12.21 -2.15 -11.80
N ARG A 59 -11.38 -2.96 -11.13
CA ARG A 59 -10.20 -3.63 -11.72
C ARG A 59 -10.34 -5.15 -11.77
N PHE A 60 -11.49 -5.69 -11.39
CA PHE A 60 -11.73 -7.14 -11.30
C PHE A 60 -10.70 -7.87 -10.41
N ILE A 61 -10.29 -7.24 -9.31
CA ILE A 61 -9.37 -7.81 -8.33
C ILE A 61 -10.16 -8.17 -7.08
N PRO A 62 -10.54 -9.44 -6.87
CA PRO A 62 -11.23 -9.83 -5.65
C PRO A 62 -10.25 -9.78 -4.47
N ARG A 63 -10.77 -9.49 -3.27
CA ARG A 63 -9.94 -9.47 -2.04
C ARG A 63 -9.23 -10.81 -1.82
N THR A 64 -9.86 -11.91 -2.21
CA THR A 64 -9.29 -13.25 -2.12
C THR A 64 -7.99 -13.40 -2.92
N THR A 65 -7.79 -12.67 -4.01
CA THR A 65 -6.50 -12.64 -4.72
C THR A 65 -5.40 -12.01 -3.87
N ILE A 66 -5.69 -10.88 -3.20
CA ILE A 66 -4.73 -10.22 -2.31
C ILE A 66 -4.40 -11.12 -1.12
N LEU A 67 -5.43 -11.71 -0.50
CA LEU A 67 -5.27 -12.61 0.65
C LEU A 67 -4.52 -13.90 0.26
N GLY A 68 -4.78 -14.44 -0.93
CA GLY A 68 -4.12 -15.65 -1.43
C GLY A 68 -2.66 -15.44 -1.83
N ALA A 69 -2.25 -14.21 -2.16
CA ALA A 69 -0.88 -13.88 -2.52
C ALA A 69 0.06 -13.69 -1.31
N VAL A 70 -0.45 -13.84 -0.08
CA VAL A 70 0.26 -13.51 1.17
C VAL A 70 1.65 -14.15 1.28
N GLU A 71 1.79 -15.42 0.91
CA GLU A 71 3.06 -16.16 1.03
C GLU A 71 4.09 -15.76 -0.03
N THR A 72 3.65 -15.08 -1.09
CA THR A 72 4.49 -14.65 -2.23
C THR A 72 4.82 -13.17 -2.21
N LEU A 73 4.48 -12.46 -1.11
CA LEU A 73 4.69 -11.02 -1.03
C LEU A 73 6.18 -10.68 -1.02
N GLU A 74 6.55 -9.78 -1.91
CA GLU A 74 7.89 -9.23 -2.04
C GLU A 74 7.84 -7.71 -2.02
N LEU A 75 8.82 -7.08 -1.37
CA LEU A 75 8.90 -5.62 -1.30
C LEU A 75 9.35 -5.05 -2.63
N VAL A 76 8.60 -4.09 -3.16
CA VAL A 76 8.92 -3.35 -4.39
C VAL A 76 9.43 -1.95 -4.05
N GLU A 77 8.64 -1.19 -3.28
CA GLU A 77 8.98 0.17 -2.86
C GLU A 77 8.55 0.40 -1.41
N ALA A 78 9.32 1.20 -0.68
CA ALA A 78 9.01 1.62 0.69
C ALA A 78 8.82 3.13 0.76
N TYR A 79 7.74 3.54 1.43
CA TYR A 79 7.34 4.93 1.67
C TYR A 79 7.14 5.15 3.17
N PRO A 80 8.21 5.06 4.00
CA PRO A 80 8.09 5.17 5.45
C PRO A 80 7.64 6.56 5.92
N GLU A 81 7.85 7.59 5.09
CA GLU A 81 7.55 8.99 5.41
C GLU A 81 6.18 9.46 4.83
N ASP A 82 5.32 8.53 4.41
CA ASP A 82 3.99 8.86 3.92
C ASP A 82 3.17 9.62 4.99
N LYS A 83 2.42 10.65 4.56
CA LYS A 83 1.74 11.64 5.42
C LYS A 83 0.91 11.02 6.55
N CYS A 84 0.31 9.86 6.31
CA CYS A 84 -0.56 9.21 7.28
C CYS A 84 0.12 8.04 7.95
N LEU A 85 0.60 7.03 7.22
CA LEU A 85 1.19 5.82 7.77
C LEU A 85 2.31 5.37 6.83
N PRO A 86 3.39 4.75 7.33
CA PRO A 86 4.36 4.06 6.50
C PRO A 86 3.64 3.16 5.51
N SER A 87 3.95 3.29 4.22
CA SER A 87 3.33 2.48 3.18
C SER A 87 4.36 1.75 2.35
N TYR A 88 3.96 0.61 1.80
CA TYR A 88 4.83 -0.30 1.08
C TYR A 88 4.09 -0.79 -0.16
N LEU A 89 4.73 -0.63 -1.32
CA LEU A 89 4.29 -1.31 -2.53
C LEU A 89 4.88 -2.72 -2.49
N VAL A 90 4.01 -3.72 -2.48
CA VAL A 90 4.39 -5.12 -2.49
C VAL A 90 3.88 -5.80 -3.76
N LEU A 91 4.67 -6.73 -4.28
CA LEU A 91 4.32 -7.62 -5.37
C LEU A 91 3.91 -8.96 -4.77
N GLY A 92 2.76 -9.48 -5.18
CA GLY A 92 2.36 -10.86 -4.92
C GLY A 92 2.08 -11.61 -6.22
N GLY A 93 2.06 -12.93 -6.15
CA GLY A 93 1.92 -13.79 -7.32
C GLY A 93 3.14 -13.77 -8.23
N ALA A 94 3.04 -14.41 -9.39
CA ALA A 94 4.10 -14.47 -10.39
C ALA A 94 3.54 -14.53 -11.81
N GLY A 95 4.34 -14.11 -12.80
CA GLY A 95 3.96 -14.16 -14.21
C GLY A 95 2.66 -13.40 -14.48
N ALA A 96 1.68 -14.07 -15.09
CA ALA A 96 0.37 -13.48 -15.40
C ALA A 96 -0.46 -13.14 -14.15
N ASP A 97 -0.16 -13.74 -13.00
CA ASP A 97 -0.84 -13.51 -11.73
C ASP A 97 -0.16 -12.44 -10.86
N ALA A 98 0.87 -11.77 -11.39
CA ALA A 98 1.52 -10.65 -10.72
C ALA A 98 0.49 -9.58 -10.30
N LEU A 99 0.58 -9.17 -9.04
CA LEU A 99 -0.33 -8.21 -8.41
C LEU A 99 0.46 -7.23 -7.55
N HIS A 100 0.36 -5.96 -7.87
CA HIS A 100 0.83 -4.88 -7.02
C HIS A 100 -0.22 -4.46 -6.02
N VAL A 101 0.17 -4.40 -4.75
CA VAL A 101 -0.67 -3.93 -3.64
C VAL A 101 0.09 -2.85 -2.89
N LEU A 102 -0.50 -1.67 -2.78
CA LEU A 102 0.00 -0.63 -1.90
C LEU A 102 -0.67 -0.81 -0.53
N VAL A 103 0.14 -1.06 0.49
CA VAL A 103 -0.31 -1.37 1.85
C VAL A 103 0.24 -0.32 2.80
N ALA A 104 -0.64 0.33 3.56
CA ALA A 104 -0.25 1.17 4.68
C ALA A 104 -0.21 0.32 5.97
N VAL A 105 0.84 0.49 6.76
CA VAL A 105 1.12 -0.31 7.96
C VAL A 105 0.90 0.54 9.20
N ASP A 106 0.15 -0.01 10.15
CA ASP A 106 -0.09 0.56 11.48
C ASP A 106 0.45 -0.41 12.54
N VAL A 107 1.71 -0.18 12.95
CA VAL A 107 2.40 -1.05 13.92
C VAL A 107 1.74 -0.98 15.29
N GLU A 108 1.34 0.22 15.73
CA GLU A 108 0.71 0.42 17.04
C GLU A 108 -0.68 -0.21 17.10
N GLY A 109 -1.43 -0.09 16.00
CA GLY A 109 -2.75 -0.72 15.87
C GLY A 109 -2.72 -2.19 15.44
N ASP A 110 -1.54 -2.82 15.29
CA ASP A 110 -1.33 -4.20 14.83
C ASP A 110 -2.19 -4.57 13.60
N ASN A 111 -2.26 -3.67 12.61
CA ASN A 111 -3.09 -3.85 11.42
C ASN A 111 -2.47 -3.27 10.16
N VAL A 112 -3.00 -3.69 9.03
CA VAL A 112 -2.65 -3.12 7.72
C VAL A 112 -3.89 -2.64 6.98
N ARG A 113 -3.72 -1.59 6.17
CA ARG A 113 -4.75 -1.05 5.30
C ARG A 113 -4.33 -1.17 3.85
N VAL A 114 -5.13 -1.85 3.04
CA VAL A 114 -4.94 -1.84 1.59
C VAL A 114 -5.33 -0.47 1.06
N VAL A 115 -4.40 0.23 0.41
CA VAL A 115 -4.62 1.56 -0.18
C VAL A 115 -5.08 1.43 -1.63
N THR A 116 -4.50 0.48 -2.38
CA THR A 116 -4.92 0.10 -3.73
C THR A 116 -4.29 -1.24 -4.12
N ALA A 117 -4.88 -1.94 -5.09
CA ALA A 117 -4.22 -3.02 -5.81
C ALA A 117 -4.45 -2.87 -7.33
N TYR A 118 -3.49 -3.34 -8.12
CA TYR A 118 -3.52 -3.33 -9.59
C TYR A 118 -2.57 -4.40 -10.15
N ARG A 119 -2.81 -4.84 -11.38
CA ARG A 119 -1.86 -5.70 -12.11
C ARG A 119 -0.78 -4.81 -12.75
N PRO A 120 0.52 -5.13 -12.60
CA PRO A 120 1.58 -4.34 -13.21
C PRO A 120 1.50 -4.39 -14.73
N ASP A 121 1.91 -3.30 -15.39
CA ASP A 121 1.90 -3.16 -16.84
C ASP A 121 3.34 -3.15 -17.38
N SER A 122 3.59 -3.85 -18.49
CA SER A 122 4.92 -3.94 -19.13
C SER A 122 5.44 -2.61 -19.66
N SER A 123 4.57 -1.62 -19.87
CA SER A 123 4.98 -0.25 -20.23
C SER A 123 5.58 0.51 -19.04
N GLU A 124 5.25 0.12 -17.81
CA GLU A 124 5.67 0.81 -16.58
C GLU A 124 6.73 0.03 -15.80
N TRP A 125 6.76 -1.30 -15.95
CA TRP A 125 7.62 -2.21 -15.19
C TRP A 125 8.45 -3.11 -16.11
N GLN A 126 9.65 -3.47 -15.66
CA GLN A 126 10.47 -4.50 -16.29
C GLN A 126 9.84 -5.90 -16.08
N ASP A 127 10.43 -6.91 -16.73
CA ASP A 127 9.89 -8.28 -16.75
C ASP A 127 9.93 -8.95 -15.37
N ASP A 128 10.67 -8.38 -14.41
CA ASP A 128 10.68 -8.78 -13.00
C ASP A 128 9.44 -8.30 -12.21
N TRP A 129 8.62 -7.44 -12.83
CA TRP A 129 7.50 -6.71 -12.24
C TRP A 129 7.85 -5.83 -11.03
N LYS A 130 9.12 -5.64 -10.71
CA LYS A 130 9.60 -4.91 -9.52
C LYS A 130 10.37 -3.66 -9.88
N THR A 131 10.98 -3.62 -11.06
CA THR A 131 11.80 -2.49 -11.47
C THR A 131 11.00 -1.56 -12.38
N ARG A 132 10.85 -0.28 -11.99
CA ARG A 132 10.20 0.72 -12.84
C ARG A 132 11.00 0.99 -14.10
N ARG A 133 10.32 1.14 -15.24
CA ARG A 133 10.92 1.69 -16.45
C ARG A 133 11.05 3.21 -16.32
N PRO A 134 12.14 3.80 -16.84
CA PRO A 134 12.27 5.25 -16.88
C PRO A 134 11.17 5.83 -17.77
N LYS A 135 10.54 6.92 -17.31
CA LYS A 135 9.61 7.68 -18.15
C LYS A 135 10.44 8.38 -19.22
N GLN A 136 10.19 8.06 -20.48
CA GLN A 136 10.71 8.81 -21.62
C GLN A 136 10.01 10.18 -21.74
#